data_AF-Q05RU0-F1
#
_entry.id   AF-Q05RU0-F1
#
_cell.length_a   1.000
_cell.length_b   1.000
_cell.length_c   1.000
_cell.angle_alpha   90.00
_cell.angle_beta   90.00
_cell.angle_gamma   90.00
#
_symmetry.space_group_name_H-M   'P 1'
#
loop_
_entity.id
_entity.type
_entity.pdbx_description
1 polymer ?
#
loop_
_entity_poly.entity_id
_entity_poly.type
_entity_poly.pdbx_seq_one_letter_code
_entity_poly.pdbx_strand_id
1 'polypeptide(L)' 'MATLALASVTNPALEERDAIESYFECITSCDLNDGVCVEHCVVVHLRAEPDDDG' A
#
# COMPACT_ATOMS: atom_id res chain seq x y z
N MET A 1 -6.34 -22.89 -26.37
CA MET A 1 -6.76 -22.71 -24.97
C MET A 1 -5.55 -22.20 -24.20
N ALA A 2 -5.41 -20.88 -24.07
CA ALA A 2 -4.30 -20.28 -23.33
C ALA A 2 -4.75 -20.08 -21.88
N THR A 3 -4.39 -21.01 -21.02
CA THR A 3 -4.52 -20.84 -19.57
C THR A 3 -3.32 -20.03 -19.07
N LEU A 4 -3.43 -18.70 -19.04
CA LEU A 4 -2.62 -17.88 -18.15
C LEU A 4 -3.36 -17.80 -16.82
N ALA A 5 -3.16 -18.80 -15.97
CA ALA A 5 -3.29 -18.57 -14.55
C ALA A 5 -1.96 -17.95 -14.11
N LEU A 6 -1.92 -16.62 -14.01
CA LEU A 6 -0.87 -15.92 -13.28
C LEU A 6 -1.08 -16.28 -11.81
N ALA A 7 -0.50 -17.39 -11.37
CA ALA A 7 -0.38 -17.72 -9.97
C ALA A 7 0.52 -16.65 -9.34
N SER A 8 -0.10 -15.81 -8.51
CA SER A 8 0.48 -14.98 -7.46
C SER A 8 1.91 -14.54 -7.70
N VAL A 9 2.07 -13.46 -8.48
CA VAL A 9 3.29 -12.65 -8.40
C VAL A 9 3.27 -11.92 -7.05
N THR A 10 3.47 -12.63 -5.94
CA THR A 10 3.81 -12.00 -4.65
C THR A 10 5.29 -11.66 -4.72
N ASN A 11 5.58 -10.62 -5.51
CA ASN A 11 6.86 -9.97 -5.48
C ASN A 11 6.70 -8.89 -4.41
N PRO A 12 7.47 -8.93 -3.30
CA PRO A 12 7.31 -7.98 -2.19
C PRO A 12 7.47 -6.51 -2.67
N ALA A 13 8.26 -6.30 -3.71
CA ALA A 13 8.42 -4.99 -4.37
C ALA A 13 7.18 -4.53 -5.18
N LEU A 14 6.25 -5.42 -5.53
CA LEU A 14 4.96 -5.02 -6.12
C LEU A 14 3.97 -4.63 -5.02
N GLU A 15 3.89 -5.40 -3.93
CA GLU A 15 3.03 -5.07 -2.79
C GLU A 15 3.42 -3.72 -2.15
N GLU A 16 4.73 -3.45 -2.05
CA GLU A 16 5.23 -2.13 -1.62
C GLU A 16 4.82 -1.01 -2.59
N ARG A 17 4.82 -1.27 -3.90
CA ARG A 17 4.41 -0.28 -4.90
C ARG A 17 2.91 0.00 -4.86
N ASP A 18 2.09 -1.03 -4.67
CA ASP A 18 0.63 -0.89 -4.50
C ASP A 18 0.29 -0.10 -3.22
N ALA A 19 1.03 -0.35 -2.14
CA ALA A 19 0.94 0.40 -0.89
C ALA A 19 1.29 1.90 -1.08
N ILE A 20 2.38 2.19 -1.78
CA ILE A 20 2.80 3.55 -2.10
C ILE A 20 1.79 4.25 -3.01
N GLU A 21 1.26 3.57 -4.02
CA GLU A 21 0.25 4.11 -4.94
C GLU A 21 -1.04 4.47 -4.19
N SER A 22 -1.49 3.57 -3.30
CA SER A 22 -2.67 3.80 -2.45
C SER A 22 -2.47 4.98 -1.49
N TYR A 23 -1.27 5.14 -0.93
CA TYR A 23 -0.92 6.31 -0.11
C TYR A 23 -1.00 7.62 -0.92
N PHE A 24 -0.48 7.63 -2.15
CA PHE A 24 -0.54 8.81 -3.01
C PHE A 24 -1.97 9.17 -3.42
N GLU A 25 -2.84 8.18 -3.63
CA GLU A 25 -4.27 8.43 -3.84
C GLU A 25 -4.91 9.03 -2.58
N CYS A 26 -4.64 8.47 -1.41
CA CYS A 26 -5.17 8.94 -0.12
C CYS A 26 -4.77 10.39 0.18
N ILE A 27 -3.48 10.74 0.05
CA ILE A 27 -3.00 12.08 0.40
C ILE A 27 -3.53 13.17 -0.54
N THR A 28 -3.87 12.82 -1.80
CA THR A 28 -4.48 13.79 -2.73
C THR A 28 -5.90 14.17 -2.33
N SER A 29 -6.54 13.36 -1.48
CA SER A 29 -7.87 13.64 -0.92
C SER A 29 -7.81 14.37 0.43
N CYS A 30 -6.61 14.54 1.01
CA CYS A 30 -6.40 15.22 2.28
C CYS A 30 -6.06 16.71 2.08
N ASP A 31 -6.41 17.54 3.05
CA ASP A 31 -5.74 18.82 3.24
C ASP A 31 -4.39 18.54 3.93
N LEU A 32 -3.28 19.00 3.34
CA LEU A 32 -1.93 18.74 3.86
C LEU A 32 -1.66 19.43 5.21
N ASN A 33 -2.47 20.42 5.59
CA ASN A 33 -2.42 21.01 6.93
C ASN A 33 -3.22 20.21 7.95
N ASP A 34 -4.08 19.28 7.51
CA ASP A 34 -4.74 18.32 8.38
C ASP A 34 -3.80 17.14 8.64
N GLY A 35 -2.96 17.30 9.67
CA GLY A 35 -2.02 16.28 10.11
C GLY A 35 -2.69 14.96 10.51
N VAL A 36 -3.99 14.95 10.85
CA VAL A 36 -4.73 13.72 11.17
C VAL A 36 -5.01 12.93 9.90
N CYS A 37 -5.40 13.60 8.82
CA CYS A 37 -5.63 12.96 7.52
C CYS A 37 -4.33 12.36 6.96
N VAL A 38 -3.23 13.10 7.04
CA VAL A 38 -1.90 12.63 6.60
C VAL A 38 -1.43 11.44 7.44
N GLU A 39 -1.55 11.52 8.78
CA GLU A 39 -1.19 10.40 9.66
C GLU A 39 -2.01 9.15 9.35
N HIS A 40 -3.31 9.29 9.12
CA HIS A 40 -4.18 8.18 8.78
C HIS A 40 -3.75 7.49 7.48
N CYS A 41 -3.47 8.25 6.41
CA CYS A 41 -2.99 7.69 5.14
C CYS A 41 -1.67 6.90 5.31
N VAL A 42 -0.75 7.40 6.14
CA VAL A 42 0.51 6.69 6.43
C VAL A 42 0.27 5.41 7.22
N VAL A 43 -0.59 5.45 8.24
CA VAL A 43 -0.88 4.27 9.08
C VAL A 43 -1.57 3.17 8.28
N VAL A 44 -2.51 3.52 7.41
CA VAL A 44 -3.31 2.54 6.66
C VAL A 44 -2.54 1.95 5.48
N HIS A 45 -1.71 2.75 4.79
CA HIS A 45 -1.09 2.33 3.53
C HIS A 45 0.41 2.07 3.60
N LEU A 46 1.15 2.65 4.56
CA LEU A 46 2.62 2.57 4.60
C LEU A 46 3.19 1.88 5.85
N ARG A 47 2.41 1.72 6.91
CA ARG A 47 2.85 0.88 8.03
C ARG A 47 2.72 -0.59 7.62
N ALA A 48 3.84 -1.16 7.20
CA ALA A 48 4.00 -2.60 7.16
C ALA A 48 3.73 -3.14 8.57
N GLU A 49 2.78 -4.06 8.70
CA GLU A 49 2.84 -5.00 9.81
C GLU A 49 4.15 -5.75 9.60
N PRO A 50 5.14 -5.66 10.52
CA PRO A 50 6.32 -6.49 10.38
C PRO A 50 5.81 -7.92 10.38
N ASP A 51 6.07 -8.66 9.30
CA ASP A 51 6.00 -10.11 9.32
C ASP A 51 6.83 -10.58 10.51
N ASP A 52 6.15 -10.85 11.63
CA ASP A 52 6.63 -11.61 12.77
C ASP A 52 6.79 -13.05 12.27
N ASP A 53 7.90 -13.29 11.55
CA ASP A 53 8.38 -14.62 11.20
C ASP A 53 8.91 -15.28 12.48
N GLY A 54 7.99 -15.94 13.21
CA GLY A 54 8.28 -16.83 14.34
C GLY A 54 8.26 -18.29 13.93
#